data_AF-A0A0Q3QIU9-F1
#
_entry.id   AF-A0A0Q3QIU9-F1
#
_cell.length_a   1.000
_cell.length_b   1.000
_cell.length_c   1.000
_cell.angle_alpha   90.00
_cell.angle_beta   90.00
_cell.angle_gamma   90.00
#
_symmetry.space_group_name_H-M   'P 1'
#
loop_
_entity.id
_entity.type
_entity.pdbx_description
1 polymer ?
#
loop_
_entity_poly.entity_id
_entity_poly.type
_entity_poly.pdbx_seq_one_letter_code
_entity_poly.pdbx_strand_id
1 'polypeptide(L)'
;MKKLSIWLLQLTVAFIGILLISGLPILITGIQQGEFRGKEYSQHILALFPLSNFMDQYYGPHIREYITYSLEILFLALVVAIFLALLFTILTMLFKERTRQRIKTIFFFLESFPDILVILLVQLTVIMIHRNTGIFLSKIAVTGGEKIYMLPVFCLMILPMVQLYRLSMLTFEAEERKMYVELSKSLGFSKLIILIIHIFRN
;
A
#
# COMPACT_ATOMS: atom_id res chain seq x y z
N MET A 1 3.58 -33.69 -2.89
CA MET A 1 2.55 -33.73 -3.96
C MET A 1 1.15 -33.37 -3.47
N LYS A 2 0.65 -33.89 -2.34
CA LYS A 2 -0.71 -33.55 -1.81
C LYS A 2 -0.93 -32.06 -1.51
N LYS A 3 0.06 -31.36 -0.95
CA LYS A 3 -0.02 -29.89 -0.72
C LYS A 3 -0.14 -29.08 -2.01
N LEU A 4 0.55 -29.47 -3.07
CA LEU A 4 0.49 -28.77 -4.37
C LEU A 4 -0.89 -28.90 -5.00
N SER A 5 -1.49 -30.09 -4.93
CA SER A 5 -2.84 -30.36 -5.45
C SER A 5 -3.93 -29.53 -4.75
N ILE A 6 -3.79 -29.31 -3.43
CA ILE A 6 -4.72 -28.46 -2.66
C ILE A 6 -4.62 -26.99 -3.11
N TRP A 7 -3.41 -26.46 -3.28
CA TRP A 7 -3.20 -25.10 -3.77
C TRP A 7 -3.74 -24.90 -5.19
N LEU A 8 -3.54 -25.89 -6.07
CA LEU A 8 -4.07 -25.88 -7.42
C LEU A 8 -5.60 -25.89 -7.43
N LEU A 9 -6.22 -26.70 -6.56
CA LEU A 9 -7.67 -26.75 -6.42
C LEU A 9 -8.21 -25.42 -5.89
N GLN A 10 -7.59 -24.83 -4.86
CA GLN A 10 -7.96 -23.51 -4.35
C GLN A 10 -7.88 -22.43 -5.43
N LEU A 11 -6.83 -22.45 -6.26
CA LEU A 11 -6.64 -21.50 -7.35
C LEU A 11 -7.73 -21.65 -8.42
N THR A 12 -8.06 -22.89 -8.81
CA THR A 12 -9.14 -23.14 -9.79
C THR A 12 -10.51 -22.69 -9.25
N VAL A 13 -10.81 -22.99 -7.99
CA VAL A 13 -12.07 -22.56 -7.35
C VAL A 13 -12.16 -21.04 -7.22
N ALA A 14 -11.05 -20.37 -6.86
CA ALA A 14 -10.99 -18.92 -6.80
C ALA A 14 -11.22 -18.29 -8.18
N PHE A 15 -10.60 -18.85 -9.23
CA PHE A 15 -10.76 -18.37 -10.60
C PHE A 15 -12.21 -18.50 -11.09
N ILE A 16 -12.84 -19.65 -10.86
CA ILE A 16 -14.27 -19.87 -11.17
C ILE A 16 -15.15 -18.92 -10.36
N GLY A 17 -14.84 -18.71 -9.08
CA GLY A 17 -15.56 -17.78 -8.22
C GLY A 17 -15.52 -16.35 -8.74
N ILE A 18 -14.34 -15.86 -9.13
CA ILE A 18 -14.18 -14.51 -9.71
C ILE A 18 -14.96 -14.39 -11.02
N LEU A 19 -14.91 -15.41 -11.89
CA LEU A 19 -15.70 -15.45 -13.13
C LEU A 19 -17.20 -15.35 -12.85
N LEU A 20 -17.73 -16.09 -11.89
CA LEU A 20 -19.16 -16.06 -11.52
C LEU A 20 -19.58 -14.71 -10.93
N ILE A 21 -18.70 -14.10 -10.12
CA ILE A 21 -18.92 -12.77 -9.52
C ILE A 21 -18.94 -11.68 -10.59
N SER A 22 -18.14 -11.81 -11.66
CA SER A 22 -18.07 -10.80 -12.72
C SER A 22 -19.40 -10.57 -13.44
N GLY A 23 -20.23 -11.61 -13.61
CA GLY A 23 -21.56 -11.52 -14.23
C GLY A 23 -22.71 -11.18 -13.27
N LEU A 24 -22.44 -11.17 -11.95
CA LEU A 24 -23.44 -11.00 -10.89
C LEU A 24 -24.21 -9.67 -10.96
N PRO A 25 -23.61 -8.52 -11.37
CA PRO A 25 -24.33 -7.27 -11.56
C PRO A 25 -25.49 -7.35 -12.57
N ILE A 26 -25.38 -8.18 -13.61
CA ILE A 26 -26.42 -8.38 -14.65
C ILE A 26 -27.63 -9.11 -14.06
N LEU A 27 -27.37 -10.07 -13.17
CA LEU A 27 -28.42 -10.78 -12.45
C LEU A 27 -29.15 -9.87 -11.46
N ILE A 28 -28.38 -9.04 -10.72
CA ILE A 28 -28.94 -8.08 -9.75
C ILE A 28 -29.80 -7.03 -10.45
N THR A 29 -29.32 -6.49 -11.57
CA THR A 29 -30.08 -5.49 -12.35
C THR A 29 -31.34 -6.07 -12.99
N GLY A 30 -31.28 -7.31 -13.49
CA GLY A 30 -32.47 -8.02 -13.98
C GLY A 30 -33.51 -8.26 -12.87
N ILE A 31 -33.08 -8.73 -11.70
CA ILE A 31 -33.97 -8.96 -10.55
C ILE A 31 -34.61 -7.64 -10.08
N GLN A 32 -33.87 -6.53 -10.07
CA GLN A 32 -34.43 -5.21 -9.75
C GLN A 32 -35.52 -4.74 -10.72
N GLN A 33 -35.50 -5.25 -11.96
CA GLN A 33 -36.49 -4.94 -13.00
C GLN A 33 -37.61 -6.00 -13.10
N GLY A 34 -37.59 -7.04 -12.24
CA GLY A 34 -38.59 -8.11 -12.23
C GLY A 34 -38.37 -9.20 -13.29
N GLU A 35 -37.24 -9.20 -14.00
CA GLU A 35 -36.93 -10.15 -15.06
C GLU A 35 -35.72 -11.02 -14.72
N PHE A 36 -35.86 -12.34 -14.83
CA PHE A 36 -34.73 -13.26 -14.65
C PHE A 36 -33.88 -13.36 -15.93
N ARG A 37 -32.82 -12.55 -16.01
CA ARG A 37 -31.88 -12.46 -17.15
C ARG A 37 -30.82 -13.57 -17.17
N GLY A 38 -31.23 -14.84 -16.98
CA GLY A 38 -30.33 -15.99 -16.93
C GLY A 38 -29.60 -16.29 -18.25
N LYS A 39 -30.22 -15.98 -19.40
CA LYS A 39 -29.60 -16.17 -20.73
C LYS A 39 -28.51 -15.13 -21.01
N GLU A 40 -28.68 -13.91 -20.53
CA GLU A 40 -27.67 -12.86 -20.68
C GLU A 40 -26.46 -13.11 -19.76
N TYR A 41 -26.71 -13.63 -18.55
CA TYR A 41 -25.65 -14.04 -17.64
C TYR A 41 -24.73 -15.12 -18.25
N SER A 42 -25.31 -16.17 -18.85
CA SER A 42 -24.52 -17.23 -19.47
C SER A 42 -23.77 -16.74 -20.71
N GLN A 43 -24.38 -15.86 -21.51
CA GLN A 43 -23.72 -15.22 -22.65
C GLN A 43 -22.56 -14.32 -22.21
N HIS A 44 -22.70 -13.57 -21.12
CA HIS A 44 -21.61 -12.75 -20.57
C HIS A 44 -20.44 -13.59 -20.05
N ILE A 45 -20.72 -14.72 -19.38
CA ILE A 45 -19.66 -15.65 -18.96
C ILE A 45 -18.96 -16.26 -20.16
N LEU A 46 -19.69 -16.67 -21.19
CA LEU A 46 -19.12 -17.26 -22.40
C LEU A 46 -18.36 -16.23 -23.26
N ALA A 47 -18.77 -14.95 -23.24
CA ALA A 47 -18.08 -13.85 -23.89
C ALA A 47 -16.75 -13.46 -23.22
N LEU A 48 -16.50 -13.90 -21.98
CA LEU A 48 -15.21 -13.73 -21.29
C LEU A 48 -14.16 -14.78 -21.69
N PHE A 49 -14.56 -15.90 -22.32
CA PHE A 49 -13.65 -16.97 -22.75
C PHE A 49 -12.74 -16.61 -23.95
N PRO A 50 -13.17 -15.84 -24.98
CA PRO A 50 -12.23 -15.29 -25.95
C PRO A 50 -11.46 -14.11 -25.33
N LEU A 51 -10.47 -14.46 -24.49
CA LEU A 51 -9.60 -13.53 -23.75
C LEU A 51 -8.92 -12.50 -24.67
N SER A 52 -8.64 -12.87 -25.93
CA SER A 52 -8.04 -11.99 -26.95
C SER A 52 -8.94 -10.83 -27.33
N ASN A 53 -10.23 -11.10 -27.60
CA ASN A 53 -11.16 -10.10 -28.11
C ASN A 53 -11.60 -9.13 -27.01
N PHE A 54 -11.67 -9.59 -25.76
CA PHE A 54 -11.99 -8.74 -24.60
C PHE A 54 -10.85 -7.75 -24.29
N MET A 55 -9.60 -8.18 -24.40
CA MET A 55 -8.44 -7.30 -24.19
C MET A 55 -8.31 -6.24 -25.28
N ASP A 56 -8.49 -6.61 -26.55
CA ASP A 56 -8.39 -5.66 -27.66
C ASP A 56 -9.58 -4.68 -27.72
N GLN A 57 -10.80 -5.14 -27.44
CA GLN A 57 -12.01 -4.31 -27.60
C GLN A 57 -12.27 -3.33 -26.44
N TYR A 58 -11.90 -3.68 -25.20
CA TYR A 58 -12.12 -2.81 -24.04
C TYR A 58 -10.87 -2.06 -23.56
N TYR A 59 -9.67 -2.56 -23.88
CA TYR A 59 -8.48 -2.15 -23.14
C TYR A 59 -7.18 -1.97 -23.96
N GLY A 60 -7.17 -2.36 -25.23
CA GLY A 60 -5.97 -2.54 -26.06
C GLY A 60 -4.94 -1.40 -26.04
N PRO A 61 -5.33 -0.10 -26.11
CA PRO A 61 -4.37 1.01 -26.07
C PRO A 61 -4.06 1.51 -24.65
N HIS A 62 -5.02 1.44 -23.73
CA HIS A 62 -4.95 2.16 -22.44
C HIS A 62 -4.48 1.30 -21.26
N ILE A 63 -4.55 -0.04 -21.35
CA ILE A 63 -4.04 -0.92 -20.27
C ILE A 63 -2.59 -0.61 -19.93
N ARG A 64 -1.76 -0.38 -20.95
CA ARG A 64 -0.35 -0.07 -20.76
C ARG A 64 -0.20 1.22 -19.96
N GLU A 65 -0.97 2.25 -20.30
CA GLU A 65 -0.96 3.54 -19.61
C GLU A 65 -1.40 3.42 -18.15
N TYR A 66 -2.49 2.68 -17.87
CA TYR A 66 -2.96 2.45 -16.49
C TYR A 66 -2.00 1.62 -15.65
N ILE A 67 -1.38 0.59 -16.24
CA ILE A 67 -0.34 -0.21 -15.57
C ILE A 67 0.86 0.68 -15.27
N THR A 68 1.37 1.44 -16.24
CA THR A 68 2.52 2.34 -16.02
C THR A 68 2.23 3.37 -14.94
N TYR A 69 1.05 3.99 -14.97
CA TYR A 69 0.63 4.96 -13.96
C TYR A 69 0.55 4.37 -12.56
N SER A 70 -0.01 3.15 -12.43
CA SER A 70 -0.13 2.48 -11.14
C SER A 70 1.24 2.08 -10.59
N LEU A 71 2.14 1.59 -11.46
CA LEU A 71 3.52 1.27 -11.09
C LEU A 71 4.32 2.51 -10.70
N GLU A 72 4.16 3.63 -11.42
CA GLU A 72 4.78 4.91 -11.08
C GLU A 72 4.37 5.36 -9.67
N ILE A 73 3.05 5.36 -9.37
CA ILE A 73 2.52 5.72 -8.05
C ILE A 73 3.07 4.78 -6.97
N LEU A 74 3.03 3.48 -7.22
CA LEU A 74 3.51 2.48 -6.25
C LEU A 74 5.00 2.67 -5.96
N PHE A 75 5.82 2.86 -7.00
CA PHE A 75 7.25 3.05 -6.88
C PHE A 75 7.59 4.34 -6.13
N LEU A 76 6.90 5.44 -6.47
CA LEU A 76 7.09 6.72 -5.79
C LEU A 76 6.70 6.62 -4.31
N ALA A 77 5.56 5.98 -4.01
CA ALA A 77 5.12 5.72 -2.64
C ALA A 77 6.14 4.90 -1.86
N LEU A 78 6.72 3.86 -2.48
CA LEU A 78 7.74 3.02 -1.85
C LEU A 78 9.03 3.80 -1.55
N VAL A 79 9.54 4.57 -2.51
CA VAL A 79 10.76 5.38 -2.33
C VAL A 79 10.57 6.39 -1.20
N VAL A 80 9.44 7.09 -1.21
CA VAL A 80 9.10 8.08 -0.17
C VAL A 80 8.95 7.38 1.18
N ALA A 81 8.28 6.22 1.23
CA ALA A 81 8.15 5.42 2.45
C ALA A 81 9.51 5.01 3.04
N ILE A 82 10.44 4.53 2.20
CA ILE A 82 11.79 4.15 2.64
C ILE A 82 12.52 5.35 3.23
N PHE A 83 12.50 6.48 2.52
CA PHE A 83 13.18 7.69 2.96
C PHE A 83 12.64 8.20 4.31
N LEU A 84 11.32 8.31 4.44
CA LEU A 84 10.67 8.74 5.68
C LEU A 84 10.90 7.75 6.83
N ALA A 85 10.81 6.45 6.55
CA ALA A 85 11.05 5.41 7.56
C ALA A 85 12.46 5.52 8.15
N LEU A 86 13.48 5.60 7.29
CA LEU A 86 14.87 5.75 7.72
C LEU A 86 15.12 7.07 8.46
N LEU A 87 14.57 8.17 7.94
CA LEU A 87 14.68 9.48 8.59
C LEU A 87 14.07 9.44 9.99
N PHE A 88 12.86 8.89 10.13
CA PHE A 88 12.22 8.73 11.44
C PHE A 88 12.98 7.77 12.36
N THR A 89 13.54 6.68 11.85
CA THR A 89 14.36 5.76 12.66
C THR A 89 15.59 6.46 13.21
N ILE A 90 16.35 7.18 12.36
CA ILE A 90 17.53 7.93 12.79
C ILE A 90 17.13 8.98 13.82
N LEU A 91 16.10 9.79 13.54
CA LEU A 91 15.63 10.83 14.46
C LEU A 91 15.17 10.24 15.80
N THR A 92 14.45 9.12 15.77
CA THR A 92 14.02 8.41 16.99
C THR A 92 15.20 7.89 17.80
N MET A 93 16.23 7.37 17.14
CA MET A 93 17.45 6.89 17.78
C MET A 93 18.27 8.00 18.44
N LEU A 94 18.15 9.26 18.01
CA LEU A 94 18.80 10.38 18.68
C LEU A 94 18.18 10.67 20.06
N PHE A 95 16.88 10.43 20.24
CA PHE A 95 16.19 10.70 21.50
C PHE A 95 16.57 9.74 22.64
N LYS A 96 16.14 10.12 23.87
CA LYS A 96 16.29 9.29 25.07
C LYS A 96 15.35 8.09 25.03
N GLU A 97 15.72 7.03 25.73
CA GLU A 97 15.00 5.74 25.78
C GLU A 97 13.50 5.90 26.03
N ARG A 98 13.11 6.81 26.94
CA ARG A 98 11.70 7.03 27.31
C ARG A 98 10.86 7.59 26.15
N THR A 99 11.43 8.49 25.35
CA THR A 99 10.74 9.07 24.18
C THR A 99 10.71 8.06 23.05
N ARG A 100 11.79 7.31 22.87
CA ARG A 100 11.89 6.21 21.89
C ARG A 100 10.81 5.15 22.08
N GLN A 101 10.59 4.70 23.31
CA GLN A 101 9.53 3.74 23.62
C GLN A 101 8.13 4.30 23.31
N ARG A 102 7.86 5.58 23.64
CA ARG A 102 6.58 6.22 23.31
C ARG A 102 6.32 6.29 21.81
N ILE A 103 7.32 6.70 21.02
CA ILE A 103 7.20 6.77 19.56
C ILE A 103 6.97 5.36 19.01
N LYS A 104 7.72 4.35 19.48
CA LYS A 104 7.53 2.95 19.07
C LYS A 104 6.11 2.45 19.35
N THR A 105 5.53 2.77 20.51
CA THR A 105 4.13 2.42 20.83
C THR A 105 3.13 3.08 19.88
N ILE A 106 3.33 4.34 19.51
CA ILE A 106 2.45 5.04 18.55
C ILE A 106 2.50 4.36 17.18
N PHE A 107 3.70 4.07 16.67
CA PHE A 107 3.86 3.38 15.38
C PHE A 107 3.29 1.95 15.41
N PHE A 108 3.45 1.22 16.52
CA PHE A 108 2.86 -0.10 16.70
C PHE A 108 1.33 -0.06 16.74
N PHE A 109 0.75 0.97 17.36
CA PHE A 109 -0.69 1.19 17.34
C PHE A 109 -1.18 1.51 15.92
N LEU A 110 -0.43 2.32 15.16
CA LEU A 110 -0.74 2.63 13.76
C LEU A 110 -0.71 1.38 12.87
N GLU A 111 0.24 0.48 13.09
CA GLU A 111 0.35 -0.81 12.38
C GLU A 111 -0.80 -1.78 12.72
N SER A 112 -1.36 -1.66 13.92
CA SER A 112 -2.45 -2.53 14.37
C SER A 112 -3.78 -2.21 13.68
N PHE A 113 -3.89 -1.08 12.96
CA PHE A 113 -5.09 -0.75 12.21
C PHE A 113 -5.18 -1.59 10.93
N PRO A 114 -6.38 -2.06 10.57
CA PRO A 114 -6.65 -2.60 9.24
C PRO A 114 -6.27 -1.59 8.14
N ASP A 115 -5.56 -2.06 7.12
CA ASP A 115 -5.12 -1.26 5.97
C ASP A 115 -6.25 -0.41 5.36
N ILE A 116 -7.43 -1.02 5.20
CA ILE A 116 -8.64 -0.36 4.67
C ILE A 116 -9.10 0.79 5.56
N LEU A 117 -9.02 0.66 6.89
CA LEU A 117 -9.41 1.72 7.82
C LEU A 117 -8.43 2.90 7.75
N VAL A 118 -7.12 2.63 7.63
CA VAL A 118 -6.11 3.70 7.47
C VAL A 118 -6.38 4.50 6.21
N ILE A 119 -6.59 3.83 5.07
CA ILE A 119 -6.91 4.50 3.81
C ILE A 119 -8.19 5.33 3.93
N LEU A 120 -9.23 4.79 4.56
CA LEU A 120 -10.50 5.48 4.75
C LEU A 120 -10.37 6.73 5.64
N LEU A 121 -9.62 6.64 6.74
CA LEU A 121 -9.36 7.77 7.62
C LEU A 121 -8.55 8.88 6.92
N VAL A 122 -7.55 8.51 6.12
CA VAL A 122 -6.78 9.46 5.32
C VAL A 122 -7.67 10.14 4.29
N GLN A 123 -8.49 9.38 3.57
CA GLN A 123 -9.45 9.92 2.60
C GLN A 123 -10.45 10.88 3.28
N LEU A 124 -10.99 10.52 4.44
CA LEU A 124 -11.92 11.36 5.19
C LEU A 124 -11.24 12.66 5.67
N THR A 125 -10.00 12.57 6.14
CA THR A 125 -9.20 13.72 6.58
C THR A 125 -8.96 14.68 5.43
N VAL A 126 -8.61 14.15 4.25
CA VAL A 126 -8.42 14.94 3.03
C VAL A 126 -9.72 15.64 2.61
N ILE A 127 -10.86 14.95 2.68
CA ILE A 127 -12.17 15.54 2.39
C ILE A 127 -12.52 16.66 3.38
N MET A 128 -12.25 16.47 4.68
CA MET A 128 -12.48 17.50 5.70
C MET A 128 -11.60 18.73 5.50
N ILE A 129 -10.30 18.51 5.24
CA ILE A 129 -9.36 19.61 4.97
C ILE A 129 -9.82 20.37 3.73
N HIS A 130 -10.19 19.66 2.67
CA HIS A 130 -10.69 20.25 1.43
C HIS A 130 -11.94 21.10 1.67
N ARG A 131 -12.91 20.60 2.46
CA ARG A 131 -14.11 21.36 2.84
C ARG A 131 -13.83 22.65 3.60
N ASN A 132 -12.84 22.65 4.49
CA ASN A 132 -12.55 23.81 5.34
C ASN A 132 -11.59 24.83 4.70
N THR A 133 -10.65 24.39 3.86
CA THR A 133 -9.62 25.29 3.30
C THR A 133 -9.93 25.76 1.89
N GLY A 134 -10.85 25.12 1.15
CA GLY A 134 -11.15 25.46 -0.25
C GLY A 134 -9.97 25.24 -1.21
N ILE A 135 -8.81 24.81 -0.69
CA ILE A 135 -7.62 24.49 -1.46
C ILE A 135 -7.78 23.06 -1.98
N PHE A 136 -7.70 22.89 -3.29
CA PHE A 136 -7.55 21.58 -3.92
C PHE A 136 -6.12 21.07 -3.65
N LEU A 137 -5.87 20.52 -2.44
CA LEU A 137 -4.64 19.78 -2.15
C LEU A 137 -4.41 18.61 -3.13
N SER A 138 -5.48 18.19 -3.79
CA SER A 138 -5.49 17.38 -4.99
C SER A 138 -6.86 17.57 -5.63
N LYS A 139 -6.97 17.80 -6.94
CA LYS A 139 -8.28 17.76 -7.63
C LYS A 139 -8.82 16.33 -7.46
N ILE A 140 -9.74 16.12 -6.52
CA ILE A 140 -10.25 14.79 -6.14
C ILE A 140 -11.08 14.18 -7.29
N ALA A 141 -11.49 15.01 -8.25
CA ALA A 141 -11.96 14.61 -9.55
C ALA A 141 -11.45 15.63 -10.58
N VAL A 142 -10.52 15.23 -11.45
CA VAL A 142 -10.25 15.99 -12.68
C VAL A 142 -11.16 15.41 -13.74
N THR A 143 -12.26 16.09 -14.02
CA THR A 143 -12.93 16.01 -15.32
C THR A 143 -12.00 16.65 -16.36
N GLY A 144 -11.02 15.89 -16.87
CA GLY A 144 -10.14 16.41 -17.95
C GLY A 144 -8.67 15.96 -17.98
N GLY A 145 -8.33 14.74 -17.57
CA GLY A 145 -7.04 14.13 -17.96
C GLY A 145 -5.79 14.53 -17.14
N GLU A 146 -5.88 15.39 -16.12
CA GLU A 146 -4.78 15.58 -15.16
C GLU A 146 -4.74 14.41 -14.17
N LYS A 147 -3.58 13.74 -14.13
CA LYS A 147 -3.33 12.58 -13.28
C LYS A 147 -3.10 13.00 -11.82
N ILE A 148 -3.77 12.31 -10.89
CA ILE A 148 -3.75 12.60 -9.45
C ILE A 148 -2.70 11.72 -8.76
N TYR A 149 -1.49 12.24 -8.60
CA TYR A 149 -0.38 11.46 -8.02
C TYR A 149 -0.28 11.59 -6.49
N MET A 150 -0.54 12.76 -5.92
CA MET A 150 -0.17 13.06 -4.53
C MET A 150 -0.99 12.27 -3.49
N LEU A 151 -2.31 12.17 -3.69
CA LEU A 151 -3.21 11.49 -2.75
C LEU A 151 -2.99 9.96 -2.73
N PRO A 152 -2.94 9.25 -3.87
CA PRO A 152 -2.67 7.81 -3.88
C PRO A 152 -1.29 7.47 -3.31
N VAL A 153 -0.26 8.26 -3.64
CA VAL A 153 1.09 8.07 -3.08
C VAL A 153 1.07 8.17 -1.57
N PHE A 154 0.42 9.20 -1.01
CA PHE A 154 0.36 9.39 0.44
C PHE A 154 -0.38 8.26 1.14
N CYS A 155 -1.49 7.78 0.59
CA CYS A 155 -2.20 6.63 1.15
C CYS A 155 -1.36 5.35 1.09
N LEU A 156 -0.70 5.10 -0.05
CA LEU A 156 0.06 3.88 -0.29
C LEU A 156 1.39 3.85 0.47
N MET A 157 1.99 5.00 0.78
CA MET A 157 3.28 5.05 1.48
C MET A 157 3.16 4.78 2.98
N ILE A 158 2.02 5.08 3.63
CA ILE A 158 1.89 5.04 5.10
C ILE A 158 2.16 3.64 5.64
N LEU A 159 1.53 2.63 5.07
CA LEU A 159 1.69 1.23 5.50
C LEU A 159 3.14 0.74 5.39
N PRO A 160 3.79 0.79 4.20
CA PRO A 160 5.18 0.36 4.07
C PRO A 160 6.12 1.24 4.90
N MET A 161 5.86 2.53 5.07
CA MET A 161 6.67 3.41 5.91
C MET A 161 6.65 2.94 7.38
N VAL A 162 5.48 2.65 7.94
CA VAL A 162 5.33 2.18 9.33
C VAL A 162 6.04 0.83 9.52
N GLN A 163 5.85 -0.09 8.57
CA GLN A 163 6.49 -1.41 8.59
C GLN A 163 8.03 -1.31 8.52
N LEU A 164 8.54 -0.52 7.57
CA LEU A 164 9.98 -0.29 7.41
C LEU A 164 10.58 0.41 8.64
N TYR A 165 9.88 1.38 9.21
CA TYR A 165 10.30 2.06 10.43
C TYR A 165 10.45 1.05 11.58
N ARG A 166 9.47 0.17 11.78
CA ARG A 166 9.53 -0.85 12.84
C ARG A 166 10.70 -1.81 12.64
N LEU A 167 10.89 -2.30 11.42
CA LEU A 167 11.99 -3.20 11.08
C LEU A 167 13.35 -2.52 11.29
N SER A 168 13.49 -1.28 10.81
CA SER A 168 14.69 -0.46 10.96
C SER A 168 14.97 -0.17 12.44
N MET A 169 13.95 0.10 13.24
CA MET A 169 14.11 0.34 14.67
C MET A 169 14.62 -0.90 15.40
N LEU A 170 14.07 -2.08 15.09
CA LEU A 170 14.49 -3.34 15.71
C LEU A 170 15.93 -3.70 15.36
N THR A 171 16.31 -3.52 14.08
CA THR A 171 17.67 -3.79 13.61
C THR A 171 18.67 -2.81 14.22
N PHE A 172 18.37 -1.51 14.21
CA PHE A 172 19.23 -0.50 14.85
C PHE A 172 19.38 -0.72 16.36
N GLU A 173 18.32 -1.12 17.08
CA GLU A 173 18.39 -1.44 18.52
C GLU A 173 19.28 -2.66 18.80
N ALA A 174 19.26 -3.66 17.91
CA ALA A 174 20.14 -4.81 17.99
C ALA A 174 21.60 -4.43 17.70
N GLU A 175 21.80 -3.56 16.70
CA GLU A 175 23.12 -3.10 16.28
C GLU A 175 23.79 -2.19 17.33
N GLU A 176 23.02 -1.33 17.99
CA GLU A 176 23.50 -0.44 19.06
C GLU A 176 24.12 -1.21 20.24
N ARG A 177 23.71 -2.46 20.47
CA ARG A 177 24.19 -3.31 21.57
C ARG A 177 25.50 -4.05 21.28
N LYS A 178 26.05 -3.91 20.07
CA LYS A 178 27.29 -4.61 19.70
C LYS A 178 28.53 -3.92 20.27
N MET A 179 29.54 -4.71 20.60
CA MET A 179 30.78 -4.25 21.25
C MET A 179 31.52 -3.15 20.47
N TYR A 180 31.47 -3.16 19.14
CA TYR A 180 32.14 -2.13 18.33
C TYR A 180 31.47 -0.75 18.46
N VAL A 181 30.15 -0.71 18.70
CA VAL A 181 29.41 0.53 18.97
C VAL A 181 29.77 1.06 20.35
N GLU A 182 29.90 0.18 21.34
CA GLU A 182 30.32 0.54 22.70
C GLU A 182 31.75 1.08 22.73
N LEU A 183 32.67 0.47 22.00
CA LEU A 183 34.03 0.98 21.79
C LEU A 183 34.02 2.36 21.13
N SER A 184 33.18 2.56 20.11
CA SER A 184 33.07 3.87 19.45
C SER A 184 32.50 4.94 20.39
N LYS A 185 31.57 4.56 21.28
CA LYS A 185 31.04 5.45 22.32
C LYS A 185 32.13 5.81 23.35
N SER A 186 32.97 4.86 23.77
CA SER A 186 34.04 5.11 24.75
C SER A 186 35.19 5.97 24.19
N LEU A 187 35.39 5.95 22.87
CA LEU A 187 36.32 6.83 22.14
C LEU A 187 35.83 8.29 22.00
N GLY A 188 34.60 8.60 22.44
CA GLY A 188 34.05 9.96 22.42
C GLY A 188 33.41 10.39 21.10
N PHE A 189 33.13 9.47 20.18
CA PHE A 189 32.42 9.80 18.94
C PHE A 189 30.98 10.26 19.23
N SER A 190 30.49 11.22 18.44
CA SER A 190 29.13 11.73 18.61
C SER A 190 28.09 10.66 18.23
N LYS A 191 26.95 10.64 18.94
CA LYS A 191 25.87 9.66 18.72
C LYS A 191 25.40 9.60 17.27
N LEU A 192 25.39 10.75 16.58
CA LEU A 192 24.97 10.90 15.18
C LEU A 192 25.97 10.25 14.22
N ILE A 193 27.28 10.44 14.45
CA ILE A 193 28.35 9.82 13.66
C ILE A 193 28.32 8.30 13.81
N ILE A 194 28.13 7.80 15.03
CA ILE A 194 28.02 6.36 15.30
C ILE A 194 26.80 5.78 14.58
N LEU A 195 25.66 6.48 14.61
CA LEU A 195 24.43 6.05 13.94
C LEU A 195 24.57 5.99 12.41
N ILE A 196 25.11 7.04 11.77
CA ILE A 196 25.19 7.10 10.30
C ILE A 196 26.34 6.25 9.74
N ILE A 197 27.51 6.27 10.37
CA ILE A 197 28.72 5.64 9.78
C ILE A 197 28.87 4.18 10.21
N HIS A 198 28.52 3.86 11.47
CA HIS A 198 28.74 2.52 12.00
C HIS A 198 27.47 1.69 11.95
N ILE A 199 26.35 2.20 12.46
CA ILE A 199 25.09 1.43 12.56
C ILE A 199 24.38 1.37 11.21
N PHE A 200 24.16 2.49 10.52
CA PHE A 200 23.41 2.48 9.25
C PHE A 200 24.14 1.77 8.11
N ARG A 201 25.48 1.70 8.16
CA ARG A 201 26.29 0.99 7.18
C ARG A 201 26.20 -0.54 7.32
N ASN A 202 25.92 -1.04 8.52
CA ASN A 202 26.06 -2.45 8.89
C ASN A 202 24.71 -3.14 9.05
#